data_AF-A0A920KFH5-F1
#
_entry.id   AF-A0A920KFH5-F1
#
_cell.length_a   1.000
_cell.length_b   1.000
_cell.length_c   1.000
_cell.angle_alpha   90.00
_cell.angle_beta   90.00
_cell.angle_gamma   90.00
#
_symmetry.space_group_name_H-M   'P 1'
#
loop_
_entity.id
_entity.type
_entity.pdbx_description
1 polymer ?
#
loop_
_entity_poly.entity_id
_entity_poly.type
_entity_poly.pdbx_seq_one_letter_code
_entity_poly.pdbx_strand_id
1 'polypeptide(L)'
;MEQVLLQDYYYLHRNRNRCNGCINTDQVTVTVNNTENASFAYSSNGFCSDGTDPVAVIAGVSGGTFSSTSGLVINSSTGSIDLDASTLGTYTITYTTPGTCTGSSTYEITISDPSADFNYGGTTEFCTGGSDPSATITGTTGGTFTSTPSGLSINANTGTIDVSASTAATYDVTYTPPAIEQLGSDIDGVASDDYFGYAVSMSNDGNRMVVGAKFDDTPGSSAGSVEVYEYSSGSWTKMGSTIIGEAGGDEFGRAVSINGAGTRIAVGAPNNDGNGTHSGHVRVYEWSGSAWIQLGIDLDGEAANDHSGWSVDMNEAGDRIVIGEKKMQVEEQEEDR
;
A
#
# COMPACT_ATOMS: atom_id res chain seq x y z
N MET A 1 -15.51 1.37 -31.11
CA MET A 1 -15.29 -0.09 -31.02
C MET A 1 -15.85 -0.66 -29.73
N GLU A 2 -16.94 -1.38 -29.89
CA GLU A 2 -17.70 -2.16 -28.93
C GLU A 2 -16.80 -3.19 -28.23
N GLN A 3 -16.77 -3.18 -26.89
CA GLN A 3 -16.13 -4.27 -26.16
C GLN A 3 -16.91 -5.55 -26.38
N VAL A 4 -16.28 -6.47 -27.11
CA VAL A 4 -16.62 -7.87 -27.17
C VAL A 4 -16.47 -8.44 -25.75
N LEU A 5 -17.57 -8.47 -25.00
CA LEU A 5 -17.75 -9.43 -23.94
C LEU A 5 -18.26 -10.71 -24.59
N LEU A 6 -17.40 -11.72 -24.64
CA LEU A 6 -17.73 -13.08 -25.04
C LEU A 6 -18.91 -13.60 -24.19
N GLN A 7 -20.12 -13.49 -24.73
CA GLN A 7 -21.25 -14.26 -24.25
C GLN A 7 -21.19 -15.63 -24.93
N ASP A 8 -20.98 -16.66 -24.13
CA ASP A 8 -21.14 -18.05 -24.55
C ASP A 8 -22.61 -18.30 -24.92
N TYR A 9 -22.92 -18.27 -26.21
CA TYR A 9 -24.21 -18.69 -26.74
C TYR A 9 -24.22 -20.22 -26.91
N TYR A 10 -24.98 -20.92 -26.06
CA TYR A 10 -25.30 -22.33 -26.27
C TYR A 10 -26.53 -22.48 -27.18
N TYR A 11 -26.33 -22.97 -28.41
CA TYR A 11 -27.42 -23.39 -29.30
C TYR A 11 -27.58 -24.92 -29.31
N LEU A 12 -28.73 -25.42 -28.85
CA LEU A 12 -29.15 -26.81 -29.03
C LEU A 12 -30.02 -26.92 -30.29
N HIS A 13 -29.46 -27.46 -31.37
CA HIS A 13 -30.22 -27.82 -32.57
C HIS A 13 -30.75 -29.26 -32.45
N ARG A 14 -32.06 -29.46 -32.66
CA ARG A 14 -32.59 -30.76 -33.05
C ARG A 14 -33.63 -30.60 -34.16
N ASN A 15 -33.34 -31.21 -35.30
CA ASN A 15 -34.17 -31.18 -36.49
C ASN A 15 -34.96 -32.50 -36.60
N ARG A 16 -36.31 -32.44 -36.68
CA ARG A 16 -37.16 -33.17 -37.64
C ARG A 16 -38.67 -33.10 -37.32
N ASN A 17 -39.39 -32.54 -38.30
CA ASN A 17 -40.71 -32.89 -38.84
C ASN A 17 -42.01 -32.94 -37.99
N ARG A 18 -42.91 -32.03 -38.40
CA ARG A 18 -44.39 -32.09 -38.51
C ARG A 18 -45.23 -32.19 -37.23
N CYS A 19 -45.67 -31.03 -36.74
CA CYS A 19 -47.01 -30.84 -36.17
C CYS A 19 -47.59 -29.49 -36.62
N ASN A 20 -48.83 -29.52 -37.09
CA ASN A 20 -49.69 -28.37 -37.32
C ASN A 20 -50.28 -27.96 -35.96
N GLY A 21 -49.62 -27.01 -35.30
CA GLY A 21 -50.07 -26.41 -34.05
C GLY A 21 -49.26 -25.13 -33.87
N CYS A 22 -49.94 -24.01 -33.64
CA CYS A 22 -49.28 -22.72 -33.40
C CYS A 22 -48.34 -22.87 -32.21
N ILE A 23 -47.04 -22.97 -32.46
CA ILE A 23 -46.03 -22.91 -31.41
C ILE A 23 -45.85 -21.43 -31.12
N ASN A 24 -46.56 -20.93 -30.12
CA ASN A 24 -46.23 -19.62 -29.56
C ASN A 24 -44.98 -19.81 -28.71
N THR A 25 -43.87 -19.26 -29.15
CA THR A 25 -42.70 -19.07 -28.30
C THR A 25 -42.91 -17.80 -27.50
N ASP A 26 -42.91 -17.94 -26.18
CA ASP A 26 -42.80 -16.84 -25.25
C ASP A 26 -41.33 -16.67 -24.88
N GLN A 27 -40.84 -15.44 -24.83
CA GLN A 27 -39.45 -15.15 -24.48
C GLN A 27 -39.43 -14.23 -23.27
N VAL A 28 -38.64 -14.61 -22.26
CA VAL A 28 -38.32 -13.75 -21.12
C VAL A 28 -36.82 -13.46 -21.17
N THR A 29 -36.47 -12.18 -21.07
CA THR A 29 -35.07 -11.76 -20.94
C THR A 29 -34.69 -11.83 -19.47
N VAL A 30 -33.61 -12.57 -19.16
CA VAL A 30 -33.00 -12.63 -17.84
C VAL A 30 -31.62 -11.98 -17.94
N THR A 31 -31.38 -10.96 -17.12
CA THR A 31 -30.08 -10.27 -17.05
C THR A 31 -29.32 -10.75 -15.83
N VAL A 32 -28.07 -11.17 -16.04
CA VAL A 32 -27.12 -11.51 -14.96
C VAL A 32 -26.08 -10.39 -14.93
N ASN A 33 -25.97 -9.68 -13.81
CA ASN A 33 -25.00 -8.59 -13.62
C ASN A 33 -23.80 -9.08 -12.80
N ASN A 34 -22.64 -8.46 -13.02
CA ASN A 34 -21.46 -8.67 -12.19
C ASN A 34 -21.61 -8.00 -10.82
N THR A 35 -20.87 -8.49 -9.83
CA THR A 35 -20.72 -7.81 -8.54
C THR A 35 -20.09 -6.44 -8.74
N GLU A 36 -20.60 -5.45 -8.01
CA GLU A 36 -20.09 -4.09 -8.05
C GLU A 36 -18.66 -3.99 -7.50
N ASN A 37 -17.84 -3.14 -8.09
CA ASN A 37 -16.51 -2.86 -7.59
C ASN A 37 -16.59 -1.96 -6.35
N ALA A 38 -16.19 -2.46 -5.19
CA ALA A 38 -16.23 -1.74 -3.92
C ALA A 38 -14.86 -1.21 -3.46
N SER A 39 -13.86 -1.16 -4.34
CA SER A 39 -12.49 -0.76 -3.97
C SER A 39 -12.42 0.68 -3.47
N PHE A 40 -11.72 0.88 -2.36
CA PHE A 40 -11.41 2.17 -1.75
C PHE A 40 -10.06 2.09 -1.00
N ALA A 41 -9.48 3.25 -0.70
CA ALA A 41 -8.23 3.36 0.07
C ALA A 41 -8.20 4.61 0.96
N TYR A 42 -7.28 4.61 1.92
CA TYR A 42 -6.87 5.80 2.67
C TYR A 42 -5.44 6.21 2.26
N SER A 43 -5.00 7.38 2.71
CA SER A 43 -3.64 7.88 2.45
C SER A 43 -2.52 7.10 3.16
N SER A 44 -2.86 6.34 4.21
CA SER A 44 -1.95 5.57 5.05
C SER A 44 -2.72 4.45 5.76
N ASN A 45 -1.98 3.47 6.30
CA ASN A 45 -2.52 2.42 7.18
C ASN A 45 -2.29 2.74 8.67
N GLY A 46 -1.64 3.87 8.99
CA GLY A 46 -1.36 4.33 10.34
C GLY A 46 -1.59 5.83 10.51
N PHE A 47 -2.27 6.21 11.59
CA PHE A 47 -2.61 7.59 11.94
C PHE A 47 -2.34 7.86 13.43
N CYS A 48 -1.93 9.09 13.74
CA CYS A 48 -1.86 9.57 15.11
C CYS A 48 -3.25 10.06 15.56
N SER A 49 -3.66 9.83 16.80
CA SER A 49 -4.95 10.29 17.33
C SER A 49 -5.11 11.82 17.35
N ASP A 50 -4.00 12.56 17.32
CA ASP A 50 -3.94 14.02 17.18
C ASP A 50 -3.68 14.49 15.73
N GLY A 51 -3.71 13.55 14.78
CA GLY A 51 -3.49 13.81 13.36
C GLY A 51 -4.66 14.53 12.68
N THR A 52 -4.52 14.79 11.39
CA THR A 52 -5.63 15.30 10.57
C THR A 52 -6.52 14.15 10.11
N ASP A 53 -7.83 14.33 10.25
CA ASP A 53 -8.88 13.40 9.82
C ASP A 53 -8.71 12.94 8.37
N PRO A 54 -8.44 11.65 8.12
CA PRO A 54 -8.28 11.12 6.79
C PRO A 54 -9.65 10.83 6.15
N VAL A 55 -9.72 10.97 4.83
CA VAL A 55 -10.93 10.72 4.04
C VAL A 55 -10.66 9.60 3.05
N ALA A 56 -11.61 8.66 2.92
CA ALA A 56 -11.51 7.56 1.98
C ALA A 56 -11.58 8.05 0.53
N VAL A 57 -10.76 7.44 -0.34
CA VAL A 57 -10.82 7.60 -1.78
C VAL A 57 -11.46 6.34 -2.38
N ILE A 58 -12.66 6.48 -2.95
CA ILE A 58 -13.38 5.38 -3.60
C ILE A 58 -12.88 5.26 -5.04
N ALA A 59 -12.32 4.10 -5.39
CA ALA A 59 -11.90 3.76 -6.75
C ALA A 59 -12.98 2.98 -7.52
N GLY A 60 -13.95 2.40 -6.80
CA GLY A 60 -15.08 1.66 -7.36
C GLY A 60 -16.37 2.48 -7.51
N VAL A 61 -17.51 1.80 -7.40
CA VAL A 61 -18.85 2.40 -7.47
C VAL A 61 -19.08 3.29 -6.24
N SER A 62 -19.46 4.55 -6.46
CA SER A 62 -19.74 5.52 -5.38
C SER A 62 -21.18 5.42 -4.86
N GLY A 63 -21.47 6.12 -3.76
CA GLY A 63 -22.81 6.17 -3.15
C GLY A 63 -23.15 4.98 -2.24
N GLY A 64 -22.20 4.07 -2.02
CA GLY A 64 -22.25 3.04 -0.99
C GLY A 64 -22.07 3.57 0.43
N THR A 65 -21.98 2.65 1.40
CA THR A 65 -21.85 2.96 2.83
C THR A 65 -20.56 2.43 3.44
N PHE A 66 -19.96 3.23 4.32
CA PHE A 66 -18.84 2.86 5.17
C PHE A 66 -19.32 2.38 6.53
N SER A 67 -18.61 1.38 7.06
CA SER A 67 -18.75 0.87 8.42
C SER A 67 -17.38 0.41 8.94
N SER A 68 -17.26 0.20 10.25
CA SER A 68 -16.02 -0.22 10.89
C SER A 68 -16.28 -1.14 12.08
N THR A 69 -15.23 -1.78 12.57
CA THR A 69 -15.21 -2.35 13.92
C THR A 69 -15.43 -1.27 14.99
N SER A 70 -15.96 -1.65 16.16
CA SER A 70 -16.35 -0.67 17.19
C SER A 70 -15.16 0.15 17.68
N GLY A 71 -15.37 1.44 17.92
CA GLY A 71 -14.35 2.35 18.46
C GLY A 71 -13.86 3.38 17.45
N LEU A 72 -14.00 3.10 16.15
CA LEU A 72 -13.72 4.07 15.09
C LEU A 72 -14.94 4.95 14.81
N VAL A 73 -14.77 6.27 14.87
CA VAL A 73 -15.77 7.25 14.46
C VAL A 73 -15.56 7.56 12.98
N ILE A 74 -16.49 7.09 12.15
CA ILE A 74 -16.42 7.21 10.68
C ILE A 74 -17.74 7.74 10.11
N ASN A 75 -17.63 8.67 9.16
CA ASN A 75 -18.76 9.12 8.38
C ASN A 75 -19.16 8.03 7.37
N SER A 76 -20.37 7.49 7.53
CA SER A 76 -20.88 6.38 6.71
C SER A 76 -21.02 6.69 5.22
N SER A 77 -21.04 7.96 4.81
CA SER A 77 -21.22 8.37 3.40
C SER A 77 -19.91 8.73 2.72
N THR A 78 -18.98 9.35 3.45
CA THR A 78 -17.72 9.86 2.88
C THR A 78 -16.50 9.02 3.25
N GLY A 79 -16.60 8.17 4.27
CA GLY A 79 -15.46 7.45 4.83
C GLY A 79 -14.48 8.36 5.55
N SER A 80 -14.86 9.61 5.85
CA SER A 80 -14.06 10.50 6.71
C SER A 80 -13.98 9.92 8.11
N ILE A 81 -12.78 9.80 8.65
CA ILE A 81 -12.51 9.33 10.01
C ILE A 81 -12.24 10.53 10.89
N ASP A 82 -12.91 10.58 12.03
CA ASP A 82 -12.64 11.54 13.11
C ASP A 82 -11.64 10.87 14.06
N LEU A 83 -10.37 11.29 13.98
CA LEU A 83 -9.28 10.62 14.68
C LEU A 83 -9.32 10.87 16.19
N ASP A 84 -9.70 12.08 16.60
CA ASP A 84 -9.71 12.49 18.00
C ASP A 84 -10.94 11.98 18.77
N ALA A 85 -12.05 11.67 18.08
CA ALA A 85 -13.19 10.99 18.68
C ALA A 85 -13.09 9.45 18.64
N SER A 86 -12.12 8.90 17.91
CA SER A 86 -11.90 7.45 17.81
C SER A 86 -11.05 6.91 18.96
N THR A 87 -11.29 5.66 19.37
CA THR A 87 -10.40 4.99 20.33
C THR A 87 -9.07 4.59 19.67
N LEU A 88 -8.03 4.32 20.45
CA LEU A 88 -6.78 3.76 19.91
C LEU A 88 -6.95 2.30 19.54
N GLY A 89 -6.26 1.85 18.49
CA GLY A 89 -6.26 0.45 18.06
C GLY A 89 -6.36 0.27 16.55
N THR A 90 -6.51 -0.98 16.15
CA THR A 90 -6.62 -1.39 14.75
C THR A 90 -8.08 -1.59 14.36
N TYR A 91 -8.45 -1.07 13.19
CA TYR A 91 -9.81 -1.07 12.70
C TYR A 91 -9.89 -1.63 11.29
N THR A 92 -10.85 -2.54 11.08
CA THR A 92 -11.23 -2.99 9.74
C THR A 92 -12.42 -2.17 9.27
N ILE A 93 -12.18 -1.33 8.27
CA ILE A 93 -13.20 -0.51 7.62
C ILE A 93 -13.77 -1.31 6.45
N THR A 94 -15.08 -1.31 6.30
CA THR A 94 -15.79 -1.99 5.20
C THR A 94 -16.59 -0.97 4.40
N TYR A 95 -16.42 -0.99 3.08
CA TYR A 95 -17.26 -0.23 2.14
C TYR A 95 -18.18 -1.19 1.38
N THR A 96 -19.48 -0.89 1.32
CA THR A 96 -20.48 -1.68 0.58
C THR A 96 -21.22 -0.81 -0.43
N THR A 97 -21.26 -1.24 -1.68
CA THR A 97 -21.90 -0.48 -2.78
C THR A 97 -23.44 -0.57 -2.73
N PRO A 98 -24.19 0.38 -3.32
CA PRO A 98 -25.63 0.53 -3.08
C PRO A 98 -26.52 -0.30 -4.03
N GLY A 99 -25.98 -0.93 -5.07
CA GLY A 99 -26.78 -1.54 -6.13
C GLY A 99 -27.33 -2.92 -5.79
N THR A 100 -27.95 -3.57 -6.78
CA THR A 100 -28.61 -4.87 -6.60
C THR A 100 -27.63 -6.04 -6.55
N CYS A 101 -26.44 -5.88 -7.12
CA CYS A 101 -25.33 -6.83 -7.07
C CYS A 101 -24.21 -6.29 -6.18
N THR A 102 -24.55 -5.95 -4.93
CA THR A 102 -23.65 -5.28 -3.97
C THR A 102 -22.29 -5.95 -3.90
N GLY A 103 -21.23 -5.15 -4.00
CA GLY A 103 -19.87 -5.53 -3.66
C GLY A 103 -19.47 -4.97 -2.30
N SER A 104 -18.48 -5.60 -1.69
CA SER A 104 -17.86 -5.10 -0.46
C SER A 104 -16.35 -5.23 -0.53
N SER A 105 -15.64 -4.24 0.01
CA SER A 105 -14.19 -4.30 0.22
C SER A 105 -13.85 -3.88 1.64
N THR A 106 -12.65 -4.24 2.11
CA THR A 106 -12.15 -3.90 3.44
C THR A 106 -10.80 -3.20 3.38
N TYR A 107 -10.54 -2.31 4.33
CA TYR A 107 -9.25 -1.64 4.52
C TYR A 107 -8.91 -1.60 6.01
N GLU A 108 -7.67 -1.95 6.37
CA GLU A 108 -7.22 -1.95 7.76
C GLU A 108 -6.38 -0.69 8.05
N ILE A 109 -6.71 0.00 9.15
CA ILE A 109 -5.95 1.13 9.67
C ILE A 109 -5.60 0.92 11.15
N THR A 110 -4.59 1.62 11.63
CA THR A 110 -4.26 1.71 13.05
C THR A 110 -4.23 3.17 13.50
N ILE A 111 -4.97 3.49 14.57
CA ILE A 111 -4.89 4.78 15.25
C ILE A 111 -4.04 4.58 16.50
N SER A 112 -2.93 5.30 16.59
CA SER A 112 -2.00 5.28 17.71
C SER A 112 -1.92 6.65 18.36
N ASP A 113 -1.62 6.70 19.65
CA ASP A 113 -1.34 7.97 20.31
C ASP A 113 0.17 8.22 20.32
N PRO A 114 0.66 9.30 19.68
CA PRO A 114 2.05 9.70 19.83
C PRO A 114 2.35 10.24 21.23
N SER A 115 1.34 10.39 22.10
CA SER A 115 1.53 10.90 23.45
C SER A 115 2.57 10.09 24.22
N ALA A 116 3.34 10.85 24.99
CA ALA A 116 4.25 10.33 25.99
C ALA A 116 3.51 9.86 27.25
N ASP A 117 2.36 9.19 27.08
CA ASP A 117 1.50 8.88 28.21
C ASP A 117 1.98 7.62 28.92
N PHE A 118 2.23 7.79 30.22
CA PHE A 118 2.51 6.73 31.15
C PHE A 118 1.84 7.02 32.49
N ASN A 119 1.65 5.99 33.31
CA ASN A 119 1.13 6.14 34.67
C ASN A 119 1.71 5.08 35.61
N TYR A 120 1.53 5.28 36.92
CA TYR A 120 1.86 4.29 37.96
C TYR A 120 0.58 3.68 38.55
N GLY A 121 -0.33 3.20 37.68
CA GLY A 121 -1.60 2.61 38.11
C GLY A 121 -2.56 3.60 38.79
N GLY A 122 -2.45 4.89 38.44
CA GLY A 122 -3.26 5.97 39.03
C GLY A 122 -2.79 6.47 40.40
N THR A 123 -1.72 5.89 40.96
CA THR A 123 -1.13 6.36 42.23
C THR A 123 0.01 7.34 41.96
N THR A 124 0.04 8.46 42.67
CA THR A 124 1.08 9.50 42.54
C THR A 124 1.90 9.70 43.83
N GLU A 125 1.56 8.99 44.90
CA GLU A 125 2.21 9.10 46.21
C GLU A 125 2.71 7.73 46.67
N PHE A 126 3.99 7.65 47.02
CA PHE A 126 4.64 6.42 47.44
C PHE A 126 5.47 6.66 48.71
N CYS A 127 5.43 5.71 49.64
CA CYS A 127 6.24 5.77 50.85
C CYS A 127 7.64 5.20 50.57
N THR A 128 8.68 5.78 51.18
CA THR A 128 10.07 5.30 51.04
C THR A 128 10.30 3.88 51.59
N GLY A 129 9.40 3.38 52.44
CA GLY A 129 9.38 1.97 52.89
C GLY A 129 8.39 1.08 52.15
N GLY A 130 7.79 1.58 51.06
CA GLY A 130 6.83 0.85 50.23
C GLY A 130 7.49 -0.06 49.21
N SER A 131 6.66 -0.63 48.33
CA SER A 131 7.13 -1.35 47.14
C SER A 131 7.42 -0.38 45.99
N ASP A 132 8.42 -0.73 45.19
CA ASP A 132 8.82 0.01 43.99
C ASP A 132 7.71 0.00 42.92
N PRO A 133 7.14 1.17 42.54
CA PRO A 133 6.19 1.23 41.45
C PRO A 133 6.90 1.17 40.10
N SER A 134 6.28 0.49 39.14
CA SER A 134 6.73 0.45 37.74
C SER A 134 5.77 1.24 36.85
N ALA A 135 6.33 2.02 35.94
CA ALA A 135 5.55 2.77 34.97
C ALA A 135 4.84 1.81 34.00
N THR A 136 3.59 2.12 33.68
CA THR A 136 2.85 1.53 32.56
C THR A 136 2.80 2.56 31.44
N ILE A 137 3.51 2.30 30.35
CA ILE A 137 3.47 3.14 29.14
C ILE A 137 2.19 2.80 28.37
N THR A 138 1.36 3.80 28.10
CA THR A 138 0.12 3.66 27.33
C THR A 138 0.25 4.21 25.90
N GLY A 139 1.29 5.02 25.63
CA GLY A 139 1.65 5.50 24.30
C GLY A 139 2.80 4.73 23.65
N THR A 140 3.61 5.44 22.85
CA THR A 140 4.74 4.86 22.11
C THR A 140 5.78 4.26 23.05
N THR A 141 6.16 2.99 22.87
CA THR A 141 7.17 2.30 23.70
C THR A 141 8.61 2.53 23.21
N GLY A 142 9.61 2.18 24.02
CA GLY A 142 11.03 2.27 23.65
C GLY A 142 11.69 3.63 23.92
N GLY A 143 11.00 4.52 24.64
CA GLY A 143 11.52 5.82 25.06
C GLY A 143 12.33 5.76 26.36
N THR A 144 12.63 6.93 26.93
CA THR A 144 13.40 7.06 28.18
C THR A 144 12.66 7.88 29.23
N PHE A 145 12.80 7.47 30.49
CA PHE A 145 12.31 8.17 31.68
C PHE A 145 13.40 9.06 32.29
N THR A 146 13.00 10.27 32.68
CA THR A 146 13.81 11.20 33.45
C THR A 146 13.00 11.78 34.59
N SER A 147 13.67 12.35 35.59
CA SER A 147 13.00 12.99 36.73
C SER A 147 13.70 14.26 37.17
N THR A 148 12.92 15.27 37.57
CA THR A 148 13.42 16.51 38.16
C THR A 148 12.58 16.91 39.38
N PRO A 149 13.16 17.47 40.46
CA PRO A 149 14.59 17.66 40.73
C PRO A 149 15.37 16.34 40.90
N SER A 150 16.69 16.40 41.08
CA SER A 150 17.47 15.19 41.37
C SER A 150 17.11 14.59 42.73
N GLY A 151 17.24 13.26 42.86
CA GLY A 151 16.99 12.53 44.11
C GLY A 151 15.99 11.38 44.01
N LEU A 152 15.24 11.28 42.90
CA LEU A 152 14.44 10.10 42.57
C LEU A 152 15.33 9.04 41.92
N SER A 153 15.35 7.84 42.48
CA SER A 153 16.01 6.68 41.88
C SER A 153 15.05 6.02 40.90
N ILE A 154 15.16 6.36 39.62
CA ILE A 154 14.29 5.84 38.54
C ILE A 154 15.12 5.13 37.47
N ASN A 155 14.65 3.96 37.03
CA ASN A 155 15.22 3.25 35.89
C ASN A 155 14.80 3.92 34.57
N ALA A 156 15.76 4.45 33.82
CA ALA A 156 15.49 5.21 32.60
C ALA A 156 14.76 4.43 31.49
N ASN A 157 14.82 3.10 31.46
CA ASN A 157 14.20 2.31 30.38
C ASN A 157 12.82 1.77 30.75
N THR A 158 12.58 1.51 32.04
CA THR A 158 11.35 0.86 32.53
C THR A 158 10.45 1.80 33.32
N GLY A 159 10.97 2.96 33.73
CA GLY A 159 10.30 3.89 34.63
C GLY A 159 10.09 3.33 36.04
N THR A 160 10.72 2.20 36.41
CA THR A 160 10.61 1.67 37.78
C THR A 160 11.32 2.60 38.76
N ILE A 161 10.62 3.00 39.82
CA ILE A 161 11.15 3.85 40.89
C ILE A 161 11.57 2.97 42.07
N ASP A 162 12.83 3.06 42.50
CA ASP A 162 13.26 2.52 43.80
C ASP A 162 12.94 3.55 44.90
N VAL A 163 11.83 3.33 45.60
CA VAL A 163 11.34 4.29 46.60
C VAL A 163 12.23 4.33 47.84
N SER A 164 12.96 3.25 48.12
CA SER A 164 13.86 3.13 49.27
C SER A 164 15.19 3.84 49.05
N ALA A 165 15.63 3.95 47.80
CA ALA A 165 16.81 4.70 47.39
C ALA A 165 16.53 6.18 47.07
N SER A 166 15.26 6.59 47.05
CA SER A 166 14.84 7.95 46.70
C SER A 166 14.79 8.90 47.91
N THR A 167 15.05 10.18 47.69
CA THR A 167 14.82 11.21 48.72
C THR A 167 13.35 11.61 48.77
N ALA A 168 12.83 11.95 49.96
CA ALA A 168 11.44 12.37 50.10
C ALA A 168 11.27 13.80 49.55
N ALA A 169 10.64 13.92 48.38
CA ALA A 169 10.29 15.16 47.72
C ALA A 169 9.19 14.91 46.67
N THR A 170 8.74 15.97 46.00
CA THR A 170 7.91 15.88 44.79
C THR A 170 8.82 15.94 43.57
N TYR A 171 8.55 15.06 42.60
CA TYR A 171 9.31 14.96 41.35
C TYR A 171 8.37 15.03 40.15
N ASP A 172 8.78 15.77 39.14
CA ASP A 172 8.23 15.67 37.80
C ASP A 172 8.95 14.52 37.09
N VAL A 173 8.20 13.49 36.69
CA VAL A 173 8.72 12.38 35.88
C VAL A 173 8.29 12.61 34.43
N THR A 174 9.25 12.60 33.53
CA THR A 174 9.03 12.81 32.09
C THR A 174 9.39 11.54 31.35
N TYR A 175 8.47 11.04 30.52
CA TYR A 175 8.76 10.03 29.51
C TYR A 175 8.99 10.73 28.17
N THR A 176 10.04 10.34 27.46
CA THR A 176 10.34 10.85 26.12
C THR A 176 10.35 9.67 25.16
N PRO A 177 9.32 9.54 24.29
CA PRO A 177 9.29 8.54 23.23
C PRO A 177 10.53 8.62 22.33
N PRO A 178 10.92 7.52 21.66
CA PRO A 178 12.00 7.56 20.70
C PRO A 178 11.61 8.51 19.55
N ALA A 179 12.55 9.38 19.15
CA ALA A 179 12.34 10.23 17.98
C ALA A 179 12.33 9.36 16.71
N ILE A 180 11.49 9.72 15.73
CA ILE A 180 11.63 9.18 14.38
C ILE A 180 12.89 9.83 13.79
N GLU A 181 13.97 9.06 13.74
CA GLU A 181 15.24 9.50 13.19
C GLU A 181 15.37 9.03 11.74
N GLN A 182 15.92 9.89 10.89
CA GLN A 182 16.28 9.51 9.53
C GLN A 182 17.33 8.40 9.57
N LEU A 183 17.04 7.29 8.88
CA LEU A 183 17.98 6.19 8.74
C LEU A 183 18.90 6.43 7.55
N GLY A 184 20.16 6.77 7.81
CA GLY A 184 21.16 7.06 6.79
C GLY A 184 21.05 8.48 6.23
N SER A 185 21.84 8.79 5.20
CA SER A 185 21.76 10.05 4.46
C SER A 185 20.68 10.00 3.39
N ASP A 186 20.35 11.16 2.82
CA ASP A 186 19.49 11.26 1.64
C ASP A 186 20.06 10.42 0.49
N ILE A 187 19.15 9.80 -0.28
CA ILE A 187 19.49 9.07 -1.50
C ILE A 187 19.03 9.93 -2.68
N ASP A 188 19.98 10.56 -3.35
CA ASP A 188 19.71 11.42 -4.50
C ASP A 188 19.81 10.64 -5.82
N GLY A 189 18.90 10.97 -6.75
CA GLY A 189 19.03 10.57 -8.14
C GLY A 189 20.24 11.23 -8.82
N VAL A 190 20.72 10.66 -9.92
CA VAL A 190 21.95 11.11 -10.59
C VAL A 190 21.71 12.31 -11.52
N ALA A 191 20.60 12.33 -12.26
CA ALA A 191 20.28 13.41 -13.19
C ALA A 191 18.96 14.12 -12.86
N SER A 192 18.86 15.38 -13.28
CA SER A 192 17.63 16.16 -13.19
C SER A 192 16.57 15.59 -14.12
N ASP A 193 15.30 15.64 -13.70
CA ASP A 193 14.13 15.23 -14.49
C ASP A 193 14.03 13.73 -14.84
N ASP A 194 14.93 12.88 -14.32
CA ASP A 194 14.80 11.41 -14.41
C ASP A 194 13.68 10.84 -13.51
N TYR A 195 13.21 11.66 -12.57
CA TYR A 195 12.17 11.36 -11.60
C TYR A 195 12.55 10.14 -10.75
N PHE A 196 13.80 10.08 -10.30
CA PHE A 196 14.23 9.13 -9.30
C PHE A 196 13.36 9.24 -8.05
N GLY A 197 12.78 8.13 -7.61
CA GLY A 197 11.77 8.12 -6.55
C GLY A 197 10.33 8.19 -7.06
N TYR A 198 10.09 8.12 -8.37
CA TYR A 198 8.73 8.13 -8.93
C TYR A 198 7.88 6.96 -8.40
N ALA A 199 8.50 5.79 -8.26
CA ALA A 199 7.91 4.62 -7.64
C ALA A 199 8.88 4.02 -6.64
N VAL A 200 8.35 3.61 -5.48
CA VAL A 200 9.14 2.99 -4.41
C VAL A 200 8.41 1.79 -3.83
N SER A 201 9.16 0.80 -3.36
CA SER A 201 8.63 -0.37 -2.64
C SER A 201 9.66 -0.89 -1.64
N MET A 202 9.23 -1.50 -0.53
CA MET A 202 10.11 -1.88 0.58
C MET A 202 9.86 -3.33 1.04
N SER A 203 10.92 -4.03 1.47
CA SER A 203 10.82 -5.36 2.08
C SER A 203 10.16 -5.32 3.47
N ASN A 204 9.67 -6.46 3.96
CA ASN A 204 8.94 -6.53 5.23
C ASN A 204 9.80 -6.15 6.44
N ASP A 205 11.11 -6.39 6.37
CA ASP A 205 12.06 -6.02 7.41
C ASP A 205 12.53 -4.55 7.35
N GLY A 206 12.07 -3.81 6.33
CA GLY A 206 12.45 -2.42 6.10
C GLY A 206 13.89 -2.21 5.64
N ASN A 207 14.67 -3.28 5.42
CA ASN A 207 16.09 -3.16 5.11
C ASN A 207 16.38 -3.06 3.62
N ARG A 208 15.41 -3.31 2.72
CA ARG A 208 15.60 -3.16 1.28
C ARG A 208 14.51 -2.32 0.67
N MET A 209 14.93 -1.41 -0.22
CA MET A 209 14.01 -0.61 -1.01
C MET A 209 14.34 -0.70 -2.50
N VAL A 210 13.31 -0.63 -3.33
CA VAL A 210 13.40 -0.46 -4.78
C VAL A 210 12.97 0.94 -5.11
N VAL A 211 13.70 1.61 -5.99
CA VAL A 211 13.44 2.98 -6.42
C VAL A 211 13.45 3.03 -7.94
N GLY A 212 12.36 3.49 -8.53
CA GLY A 212 12.21 3.68 -9.97
C GLY A 212 12.49 5.12 -10.40
N ALA A 213 13.12 5.28 -11.55
CA ALA A 213 13.39 6.54 -12.23
C ALA A 213 12.90 6.44 -13.67
N LYS A 214 11.58 6.63 -13.86
CA LYS A 214 10.91 6.32 -15.13
C LYS A 214 11.35 7.16 -16.33
N PHE A 215 12.08 8.25 -16.10
CA PHE A 215 12.56 9.14 -17.15
C PHE A 215 14.07 9.15 -17.29
N ASP A 216 14.77 8.24 -16.63
CA ASP A 216 16.20 8.00 -16.88
C ASP A 216 16.46 7.83 -18.38
N ASP A 217 17.39 8.61 -18.92
CA ASP A 217 17.69 8.66 -20.35
C ASP A 217 18.66 7.55 -20.82
N THR A 218 18.92 6.54 -20.00
CA THR A 218 19.77 5.39 -20.33
C THR A 218 18.90 4.16 -20.65
N PRO A 219 19.09 3.48 -21.81
CA PRO A 219 20.09 3.74 -22.85
C PRO A 219 19.63 4.74 -23.91
N GLY A 220 18.40 5.26 -23.80
CA GLY A 220 17.83 6.29 -24.66
C GLY A 220 16.83 7.14 -23.89
N SER A 221 16.38 8.26 -24.47
CA SER A 221 15.61 9.25 -23.71
C SER A 221 14.35 8.66 -23.07
N SER A 222 14.16 8.87 -21.78
CA SER A 222 13.04 8.33 -20.99
C SER A 222 12.88 6.81 -21.11
N ALA A 223 13.97 6.07 -21.28
CA ALA A 223 13.94 4.60 -21.24
C ALA A 223 13.61 4.09 -19.84
N GLY A 224 14.08 4.80 -18.82
CA GLY A 224 13.81 4.54 -17.43
C GLY A 224 14.76 3.53 -16.78
N SER A 225 14.89 3.61 -15.46
CA SER A 225 15.78 2.76 -14.68
C SER A 225 15.20 2.40 -13.30
N VAL A 226 15.77 1.37 -12.68
CA VAL A 226 15.46 0.92 -11.32
C VAL A 226 16.74 0.65 -10.55
N GLU A 227 16.74 1.06 -9.29
CA GLU A 227 17.81 0.83 -8.34
C GLU A 227 17.27 0.16 -7.09
N VAL A 228 18.07 -0.71 -6.47
CA VAL A 228 17.72 -1.36 -5.22
C VAL A 228 18.77 -1.02 -4.18
N TYR A 229 18.35 -0.72 -2.96
CA TYR A 229 19.23 -0.34 -1.86
C TYR A 229 19.01 -1.26 -0.66
N GLU A 230 20.08 -1.51 0.09
CA GLU A 230 20.07 -2.22 1.37
C GLU A 230 20.56 -1.29 2.48
N TYR A 231 19.79 -1.23 3.56
CA TYR A 231 20.19 -0.58 4.80
C TYR A 231 21.02 -1.54 5.64
N SER A 232 22.26 -1.16 5.89
CA SER A 232 23.11 -1.90 6.80
C SER A 232 24.05 -0.96 7.55
N SER A 233 24.30 -1.25 8.82
CA SER A 233 25.27 -0.52 9.65
C SER A 233 25.08 1.01 9.66
N GLY A 234 23.83 1.49 9.62
CA GLY A 234 23.54 2.93 9.68
C GLY A 234 23.49 3.63 8.32
N SER A 235 23.59 2.92 7.19
CA SER A 235 23.64 3.55 5.86
C SER A 235 22.94 2.71 4.78
N TRP A 236 22.35 3.40 3.81
CA TRP A 236 21.81 2.80 2.61
C TRP A 236 22.91 2.63 1.56
N THR A 237 22.96 1.44 0.94
CA THR A 237 23.94 1.11 -0.09
C THR A 237 23.25 0.44 -1.27
N LYS A 238 23.64 0.83 -2.50
CA LYS A 238 23.06 0.27 -3.73
C LYS A 238 23.45 -1.22 -3.88
N MET A 239 22.46 -2.07 -4.14
CA MET A 239 22.58 -3.51 -4.34
C MET A 239 22.72 -3.86 -5.82
N GLY A 240 23.95 -4.10 -6.26
CA GLY A 240 24.23 -4.46 -7.65
C GLY A 240 24.21 -3.25 -8.59
N SER A 241 24.21 -3.51 -9.89
CA SER A 241 24.13 -2.48 -10.92
C SER A 241 22.69 -1.97 -11.08
N THR A 242 22.55 -0.71 -11.51
CA THR A 242 21.27 -0.15 -11.96
C THR A 242 20.67 -1.04 -13.05
N ILE A 243 19.38 -1.33 -12.91
CA ILE A 243 18.60 -2.09 -13.88
C ILE A 243 18.02 -1.09 -14.88
N ILE A 244 18.34 -1.28 -16.15
CA ILE A 244 18.10 -0.30 -17.21
C ILE A 244 16.97 -0.79 -18.13
N GLY A 245 16.08 0.11 -18.54
CA GLY A 245 15.05 -0.15 -19.55
C GLY A 245 15.64 -0.50 -20.93
N GLU A 246 14.81 -0.93 -21.88
CA GLU A 246 15.31 -1.40 -23.18
C GLU A 246 15.57 -0.28 -24.17
N ALA A 247 14.59 0.59 -24.35
CA ALA A 247 14.58 1.61 -25.38
C ALA A 247 14.01 2.93 -24.85
N GLY A 248 14.36 4.02 -25.52
CA GLY A 248 13.85 5.34 -25.16
C GLY A 248 12.34 5.42 -25.34
N GLY A 249 11.65 6.00 -24.36
CA GLY A 249 10.20 6.17 -24.33
C GLY A 249 9.44 5.10 -23.57
N ASP A 250 10.08 3.99 -23.19
CA ASP A 250 9.44 2.84 -22.54
C ASP A 250 8.92 3.11 -21.12
N GLU A 251 9.47 4.13 -20.45
CA GLU A 251 9.20 4.49 -19.05
C GLU A 251 9.42 3.33 -18.04
N PHE A 252 10.49 2.54 -18.20
CA PHE A 252 10.83 1.47 -17.26
C PHE A 252 11.08 2.00 -15.84
N GLY A 253 10.62 1.28 -14.81
CA GLY A 253 10.72 1.76 -13.42
C GLY A 253 9.58 2.69 -13.01
N ARG A 254 8.58 2.88 -13.87
CA ARG A 254 7.37 3.62 -13.52
C ARG A 254 6.52 2.96 -12.44
N ALA A 255 6.52 1.63 -12.38
CA ALA A 255 5.87 0.87 -11.34
C ALA A 255 6.86 -0.18 -10.83
N VAL A 256 7.00 -0.30 -9.51
CA VAL A 256 7.88 -1.27 -8.88
C VAL A 256 7.17 -1.95 -7.72
N SER A 257 7.48 -3.23 -7.49
CA SER A 257 7.06 -3.97 -6.29
C SER A 257 8.16 -4.94 -5.88
N ILE A 258 8.41 -5.10 -4.57
CA ILE A 258 9.38 -6.04 -4.00
C ILE A 258 8.67 -7.05 -3.09
N ASN A 259 9.12 -8.30 -3.09
CA ASN A 259 8.58 -9.30 -2.16
C ASN A 259 9.04 -9.05 -0.71
N GLY A 260 8.38 -9.70 0.25
CA GLY A 260 8.63 -9.47 1.68
C GLY A 260 10.06 -9.79 2.11
N ALA A 261 10.70 -10.79 1.48
CA ALA A 261 12.09 -11.15 1.73
C ALA A 261 13.12 -10.23 1.06
N GLY A 262 12.69 -9.32 0.19
CA GLY A 262 13.58 -8.42 -0.53
C GLY A 262 14.47 -9.09 -1.57
N THR A 263 14.06 -10.24 -2.13
CA THR A 263 14.84 -11.06 -3.07
C THR A 263 14.30 -11.04 -4.49
N ARG A 264 13.07 -10.58 -4.71
CA ARG A 264 12.44 -10.46 -6.03
C ARG A 264 11.77 -9.14 -6.19
N ILE A 265 11.85 -8.60 -7.41
CA ILE A 265 11.19 -7.35 -7.79
C ILE A 265 10.42 -7.54 -9.09
N ALA A 266 9.31 -6.82 -9.25
CA ALA A 266 8.62 -6.63 -10.52
C ALA A 266 8.71 -5.16 -10.93
N VAL A 267 8.94 -4.91 -12.22
CA VAL A 267 9.11 -3.57 -12.78
C VAL A 267 8.29 -3.42 -14.05
N GLY A 268 7.47 -2.37 -14.10
CA GLY A 268 6.65 -2.04 -15.28
C GLY A 268 7.29 -1.00 -16.19
N ALA A 269 7.04 -1.15 -17.49
CA ALA A 269 7.36 -0.21 -18.58
C ALA A 269 6.15 -0.10 -19.54
N PRO A 270 5.13 0.68 -19.20
CA PRO A 270 3.86 0.66 -19.92
C PRO A 270 3.89 1.29 -21.31
N ASN A 271 5.01 1.84 -21.75
CA ASN A 271 5.13 2.39 -23.09
C ASN A 271 6.04 1.54 -23.98
N ASN A 272 6.55 0.42 -23.49
CA ASN A 272 7.38 -0.46 -24.31
C ASN A 272 6.60 -1.06 -25.49
N ASP A 273 7.31 -1.24 -26.60
CA ASP A 273 6.75 -1.63 -27.90
C ASP A 273 6.91 -3.13 -28.23
N GLY A 274 7.32 -3.96 -27.26
CA GLY A 274 7.71 -5.37 -27.47
C GLY A 274 6.69 -6.23 -28.22
N ASN A 275 5.39 -5.99 -27.99
CA ASN A 275 4.29 -6.70 -28.66
C ASN A 275 3.32 -5.76 -29.40
N GLY A 276 3.81 -4.59 -29.84
CA GLY A 276 3.05 -3.57 -30.54
C GLY A 276 3.21 -2.19 -29.90
N THR A 277 2.88 -1.14 -30.65
CA THR A 277 3.07 0.25 -30.17
C THR A 277 2.40 0.48 -28.81
N HIS A 278 3.20 0.83 -27.80
CA HIS A 278 2.81 0.98 -26.40
C HIS A 278 2.00 -0.21 -25.86
N SER A 279 2.34 -1.45 -26.23
CA SER A 279 1.74 -2.64 -25.60
C SER A 279 2.08 -2.69 -24.11
N GLY A 280 3.25 -2.16 -23.75
CA GLY A 280 3.82 -2.20 -22.41
C GLY A 280 4.34 -3.59 -22.05
N HIS A 281 5.15 -3.66 -20.99
CA HIS A 281 5.57 -4.93 -20.39
C HIS A 281 5.82 -4.83 -18.90
N VAL A 282 5.97 -6.00 -18.27
CA VAL A 282 6.54 -6.16 -16.92
C VAL A 282 7.71 -7.13 -16.95
N ARG A 283 8.76 -6.81 -16.20
CA ARG A 283 9.91 -7.69 -15.95
C ARG A 283 10.01 -8.04 -14.48
N VAL A 284 10.36 -9.30 -14.21
CA VAL A 284 10.61 -9.80 -12.85
C VAL A 284 12.09 -10.11 -12.72
N TYR A 285 12.72 -9.68 -11.62
CA TYR A 285 14.12 -9.96 -11.34
C TYR A 285 14.28 -10.68 -10.00
N GLU A 286 15.27 -11.55 -9.92
CA GLU A 286 15.68 -12.24 -8.70
C GLU A 286 17.13 -11.90 -8.33
N TRP A 287 17.37 -11.64 -7.04
CA TRP A 287 18.69 -11.37 -6.52
C TRP A 287 19.53 -12.65 -6.44
N SER A 288 20.65 -12.68 -7.17
CA SER A 288 21.57 -13.82 -7.19
C SER A 288 22.57 -13.86 -6.03
N GLY A 289 22.60 -12.82 -5.19
CA GLY A 289 23.67 -12.59 -4.20
C GLY A 289 24.70 -11.55 -4.65
N SER A 290 24.79 -11.25 -5.96
CA SER A 290 25.71 -10.23 -6.50
C SER A 290 25.10 -9.35 -7.59
N ALA A 291 24.01 -9.80 -8.23
CA ALA A 291 23.33 -9.08 -9.30
C ALA A 291 21.84 -9.42 -9.35
N TRP A 292 21.04 -8.48 -9.85
CA TRP A 292 19.64 -8.70 -10.21
C TRP A 292 19.57 -9.38 -11.57
N ILE A 293 19.00 -10.58 -11.63
CA ILE A 293 18.89 -11.38 -12.84
C ILE A 293 17.42 -11.49 -13.23
N GLN A 294 17.09 -11.19 -14.47
CA GLN A 294 15.72 -11.33 -14.95
C GLN A 294 15.26 -12.80 -14.88
N LEU A 295 14.07 -13.01 -14.32
CA LEU A 295 13.46 -14.31 -14.14
C LEU A 295 12.44 -14.55 -15.26
N GLY A 296 12.83 -15.36 -16.25
CA GLY A 296 11.98 -15.69 -17.39
C GLY A 296 12.05 -14.67 -18.53
N ILE A 297 11.04 -14.68 -19.39
CA ILE A 297 10.88 -13.73 -20.50
C ILE A 297 10.11 -12.48 -20.04
N ASP A 298 10.03 -11.49 -20.91
CA ASP A 298 9.17 -10.32 -20.70
C ASP A 298 7.69 -10.73 -20.66
N LEU A 299 6.94 -10.05 -19.80
CA LEU A 299 5.48 -10.19 -19.71
C LEU A 299 4.86 -9.03 -20.47
N ASP A 300 4.81 -9.15 -21.79
CA ASP A 300 4.29 -8.11 -22.69
C ASP A 300 2.77 -8.00 -22.62
N GLY A 301 2.24 -6.80 -22.86
CA GLY A 301 0.82 -6.60 -23.13
C GLY A 301 0.37 -7.31 -24.41
N GLU A 302 -0.90 -7.65 -24.50
CA GLU A 302 -1.42 -8.53 -25.56
C GLU A 302 -1.61 -7.80 -26.90
N ALA A 303 -1.78 -6.47 -26.89
CA ALA A 303 -2.01 -5.64 -28.06
C ALA A 303 -1.41 -4.22 -27.92
N ALA A 304 -1.36 -3.50 -29.04
CA ALA A 304 -0.94 -2.10 -29.08
C ALA A 304 -1.88 -1.20 -28.25
N ASN A 305 -1.29 -0.28 -27.48
CA ASN A 305 -1.95 0.65 -26.56
C ASN A 305 -2.64 0.00 -25.36
N ASP A 306 -2.28 -1.23 -25.00
CA ASP A 306 -2.73 -1.84 -23.74
C ASP A 306 -2.05 -1.20 -22.52
N HIS A 307 -0.84 -0.68 -22.70
CA HIS A 307 -0.04 -0.08 -21.64
C HIS A 307 0.12 -0.99 -20.40
N SER A 308 0.39 -2.28 -20.64
CA SER A 308 0.62 -3.27 -19.58
C SER A 308 1.83 -2.87 -18.73
N GLY A 309 1.73 -3.07 -17.41
CA GLY A 309 2.75 -2.61 -16.47
C GLY A 309 2.58 -1.17 -16.00
N TRP A 310 1.39 -0.59 -16.17
CA TRP A 310 1.06 0.72 -15.63
C TRP A 310 1.07 0.73 -14.09
N SER A 311 0.67 -0.38 -13.49
CA SER A 311 0.86 -0.70 -12.08
C SER A 311 1.28 -2.16 -11.94
N VAL A 312 2.04 -2.47 -10.90
CA VAL A 312 2.45 -3.83 -10.56
C VAL A 312 2.32 -4.04 -9.06
N ASP A 313 1.94 -5.24 -8.64
CA ASP A 313 2.03 -5.65 -7.25
C ASP A 313 2.48 -7.11 -7.15
N MET A 314 3.19 -7.45 -6.08
CA MET A 314 3.82 -8.74 -5.83
C MET A 314 3.45 -9.24 -4.44
N ASN A 315 3.15 -10.54 -4.32
CA ASN A 315 2.87 -11.12 -3.02
C ASN A 315 4.14 -11.27 -2.15
N GLU A 316 3.96 -11.52 -0.85
CA GLU A 316 5.06 -11.67 0.11
C GLU A 316 6.11 -12.71 -0.31
N ALA A 317 5.68 -13.84 -0.88
CA ALA A 317 6.58 -14.90 -1.34
C ALA A 317 7.34 -14.54 -2.64
N GLY A 318 6.84 -13.58 -3.42
CA GLY A 318 7.39 -13.22 -4.72
C GLY A 318 7.15 -14.24 -5.82
N ASP A 319 6.10 -15.06 -5.69
CA ASP A 319 5.73 -16.10 -6.66
C ASP A 319 4.42 -15.80 -7.42
N ARG A 320 3.74 -14.72 -7.06
CA ARG A 320 2.58 -14.18 -7.78
C ARG A 320 2.73 -12.67 -7.95
N ILE A 321 2.34 -12.20 -9.12
CA ILE A 321 2.23 -10.77 -9.42
C ILE A 321 0.87 -10.48 -10.03
N VAL A 322 0.42 -9.24 -9.89
CA VAL A 322 -0.69 -8.67 -10.66
C VAL A 322 -0.17 -7.49 -11.47
N ILE A 323 -0.69 -7.35 -12.69
CA ILE A 323 -0.27 -6.33 -13.64
C ILE A 323 -1.50 -5.52 -14.02
N GLY A 324 -1.40 -4.21 -13.87
CA GLY A 324 -2.42 -3.26 -14.29
C GLY A 324 -2.11 -2.69 -15.68
N GLU A 325 -3.17 -2.49 -16.45
CA GLU A 325 -3.16 -1.89 -17.79
C GLU A 325 -3.94 -0.58 -17.76
N LYS A 326 -3.49 0.41 -18.54
CA LYS A 326 -4.27 1.63 -18.74
C LYS A 326 -4.88 1.63 -20.14
N LYS A 327 -6.15 1.23 -20.22
CA LYS A 327 -6.88 1.26 -21.48
C LYS A 327 -7.22 2.69 -21.89
N MET A 328 -6.53 3.21 -22.90
CA MET A 328 -6.89 4.47 -23.56
C MET A 328 -8.00 4.18 -24.58
N GLN A 329 -9.24 4.63 -24.32
CA GLN A 329 -10.32 4.50 -25.31
C GLN A 329 -10.01 5.41 -26.51
N VAL A 330 -9.78 4.82 -27.68
CA VAL A 330 -9.87 5.55 -28.94
C VAL A 330 -11.35 5.55 -29.33
N GLU A 331 -12.03 6.67 -29.08
CA GLU A 331 -13.35 6.93 -29.66
C GLU A 331 -13.17 7.11 -31.17
N GLU A 332 -13.36 6.05 -31.94
CA GLU A 332 -13.68 6.19 -33.37
C GLU A 332 -15.06 6.85 -33.45
N GLN A 333 -15.08 8.16 -33.76
CA GLN A 333 -16.28 8.80 -34.24
C GLN A 333 -16.58 8.24 -35.63
N GLU A 334 -17.48 7.26 -35.71
CA GLU A 334 -18.13 6.94 -36.97
C GLU A 334 -19.00 8.13 -37.38
N GLU A 335 -18.50 8.95 -38.31
CA GLU A 335 -19.32 9.91 -39.05
C GLU A 335 -20.29 9.13 -39.95
N ASP A 336 -21.50 8.90 -39.47
CA ASP A 336 -22.63 8.49 -40.30
C ASP A 336 -22.88 9.57 -41.38
N ARG A 337 -22.67 9.21 -42.65
CA ARG A 337 -23.03 9.98 -43.85
C ARG A 337 -24.33 9.51 -44.47
#